data_AF-A0A951DEY1-F1
#
_entry.id   AF-A0A951DEY1-F1
#
_cell.length_a   1.000
_cell.length_b   1.000
_cell.length_c   1.000
_cell.angle_alpha   90.00
_cell.angle_beta   90.00
_cell.angle_gamma   90.00
#
_symmetry.space_group_name_H-M   'P 1'
#
loop_
_entity.id
_entity.type
_entity.pdbx_description
1 polymer ?
#
loop_
_entity_poly.entity_id
_entity_poly.type
_entity_poly.pdbx_seq_one_letter_code
_entity_poly.pdbx_strand_id
1 'polypeptide(L)'
;MTDLPAPPARRFQWPAEYYSGPTPNAVFPRWVPFGCGAASVLMLAILVAGGVWLSSGGLTDLMDWVIGMTMGEIRGMYTAAVTPAQRQLVDAEVERVRKDLRANRISAAKLDPLLRALRDAAADSKVDPAEAQTIVAEAHAIRPQPAH
;
A
#
# COMPACT_ATOMS: atom_id res chain seq x y z
N MET A 1 -22.34 74.95 5.55
CA MET A 1 -22.47 73.75 4.71
C MET A 1 -21.29 73.74 3.78
N THR A 2 -20.28 72.93 4.09
CA THR A 2 -19.04 72.84 3.30
C THR A 2 -19.14 71.56 2.49
N ASP A 3 -19.43 71.69 1.19
CA ASP A 3 -19.36 70.59 0.24
C ASP A 3 -17.89 70.18 0.08
N LEU A 4 -17.55 68.98 0.55
CA LEU A 4 -16.26 68.35 0.24
C LEU A 4 -16.38 67.66 -1.12
N PRO A 5 -15.45 67.89 -2.06
CA PRO A 5 -15.48 67.22 -3.36
C PRO A 5 -15.37 65.71 -3.19
N ALA A 6 -16.18 64.96 -3.94
CA ALA A 6 -16.18 63.51 -3.92
C ALA A 6 -14.78 62.97 -4.27
N PRO A 7 -14.23 62.02 -3.50
CA PRO A 7 -12.88 61.51 -3.72
C PRO A 7 -12.79 60.79 -5.07
N PRO A 8 -11.64 60.90 -5.78
CA PRO A 8 -11.46 60.27 -7.08
C PRO A 8 -11.55 58.74 -6.97
N ALA A 9 -12.28 58.12 -7.91
CA ALA A 9 -12.43 56.67 -7.99
C ALA A 9 -11.06 55.99 -8.13
N ARG A 10 -10.66 55.23 -7.11
CA ARG A 10 -9.36 54.55 -7.08
C ARG A 10 -9.44 53.24 -7.87
N ARG A 11 -8.40 52.95 -8.65
CA ARG A 11 -8.28 51.71 -9.46
C ARG A 11 -7.98 50.45 -8.63
N PHE A 12 -7.63 50.60 -7.36
CA PHE A 12 -7.29 49.51 -6.46
C PHE A 12 -8.02 49.71 -5.12
N GLN A 13 -8.73 48.67 -4.69
CA GLN A 13 -9.59 48.68 -3.50
C GLN A 13 -8.77 48.24 -2.28
N TRP A 14 -8.84 48.98 -1.18
CA TRP A 14 -8.03 48.67 0.01
C TRP A 14 -8.62 47.46 0.75
N PRO A 15 -7.78 46.61 1.36
CA PRO A 15 -8.27 45.47 2.14
C PRO A 15 -9.22 45.87 3.27
N ALA A 16 -9.12 47.09 3.80
CA ALA A 16 -10.03 47.61 4.82
C ALA A 16 -11.45 47.85 4.28
N GLU A 17 -11.57 48.37 3.05
CA GLU A 17 -12.85 48.64 2.38
C GLU A 17 -13.61 47.35 2.05
N TYR A 18 -12.89 46.22 2.03
CA TYR A 18 -13.42 44.89 1.82
C TYR A 18 -14.29 44.41 2.99
N TYR A 19 -13.90 44.68 4.24
CA TYR A 19 -14.61 44.21 5.44
C TYR A 19 -15.64 45.21 5.96
N SER A 20 -15.57 46.47 5.53
CA SER A 20 -16.45 47.56 5.99
C SER A 20 -17.44 48.07 4.93
N GLY A 21 -17.43 47.50 3.73
CA GLY A 21 -18.35 47.86 2.65
C GLY A 21 -19.79 47.38 2.92
N PRO A 22 -20.82 48.09 2.41
CA PRO A 22 -22.23 47.71 2.60
C PRO A 22 -22.64 46.43 1.85
N THR A 23 -21.79 45.92 0.96
CA THR A 23 -22.02 44.67 0.21
C THR A 23 -20.93 43.65 0.53
N PRO A 24 -21.28 42.45 1.02
CA PRO A 24 -20.31 41.38 1.23
C PRO A 24 -19.82 40.89 -0.13
N ASN A 25 -18.60 41.27 -0.50
CA ASN A 25 -17.92 40.70 -1.66
C ASN A 25 -17.36 39.32 -1.27
N ALA A 26 -17.31 38.36 -2.21
CA ALA A 26 -16.75 37.03 -1.95
C ALA A 26 -15.22 37.05 -2.09
N VAL A 27 -14.49 36.61 -1.05
CA VAL A 27 -13.00 36.73 -0.99
C VAL A 27 -12.33 35.76 -1.94
N PHE A 28 -13.01 34.63 -2.15
CA PHE A 28 -12.55 33.55 -2.98
C PHE A 28 -13.56 33.29 -4.10
N PRO A 29 -13.09 32.89 -5.29
CA PRO A 29 -13.96 32.35 -6.32
C PRO A 29 -14.85 31.26 -5.73
N ARG A 30 -16.11 31.23 -6.13
CA ARG A 30 -17.09 30.25 -5.62
C ARG A 30 -16.62 28.80 -5.72
N TRP A 31 -15.68 28.47 -6.60
CA TRP A 31 -15.11 27.12 -6.77
C TRP A 31 -14.06 26.73 -5.72
N VAL A 32 -13.40 27.67 -5.04
CA VAL A 32 -12.28 27.37 -4.12
C VAL A 32 -12.70 26.54 -2.91
N PRO A 33 -13.82 26.85 -2.20
CA PRO A 33 -14.27 26.00 -1.10
C PRO A 33 -14.76 24.61 -1.57
N PHE A 34 -15.19 24.47 -2.82
CA PHE A 34 -15.51 23.16 -3.39
C PHE A 34 -14.26 22.30 -3.59
N GLY A 35 -13.10 22.90 -3.90
CA GLY A 35 -11.86 22.16 -4.09
C GLY A 35 -11.34 21.47 -2.83
N CYS A 36 -11.31 22.17 -1.69
CA CYS A 36 -10.81 21.59 -0.44
C CYS A 36 -11.78 20.55 0.15
N GLY A 37 -13.10 20.80 0.07
CA GLY A 37 -14.11 19.84 0.50
C GLY A 37 -14.20 18.62 -0.41
N ALA A 38 -14.10 18.78 -1.73
CA ALA A 38 -14.09 17.65 -2.65
C ALA A 38 -12.84 16.80 -2.50
N ALA A 39 -11.67 17.40 -2.24
CA ALA A 39 -10.44 16.67 -1.99
C ALA A 39 -10.52 15.79 -0.73
N SER A 40 -11.10 16.30 0.37
CA SER A 40 -11.27 15.50 1.59
C SER A 40 -12.28 14.36 1.41
N VAL A 41 -13.39 14.60 0.69
CA VAL A 41 -14.36 13.55 0.34
C VAL A 41 -13.75 12.49 -0.57
N LEU A 42 -12.95 12.89 -1.57
CA LEU A 42 -12.24 11.95 -2.44
C LEU A 42 -11.26 11.10 -1.63
N MET A 43 -10.48 11.72 -0.73
CA MET A 43 -9.52 11.01 0.12
C MET A 43 -10.24 10.01 1.04
N LEU A 44 -11.37 10.41 1.64
CA LEU A 44 -12.19 9.52 2.45
C LEU A 44 -12.75 8.36 1.62
N ALA A 45 -13.24 8.62 0.40
CA ALA A 45 -13.72 7.59 -0.49
C ALA A 45 -12.62 6.58 -0.84
N ILE A 46 -11.40 7.04 -1.10
CA ILE A 46 -10.24 6.18 -1.35
C ILE A 46 -9.89 5.35 -0.11
N LEU A 47 -9.86 5.96 1.08
CA LEU A 47 -9.55 5.25 2.33
C LEU A 47 -10.62 4.19 2.67
N VAL A 48 -11.90 4.51 2.48
CA VAL A 48 -12.99 3.57 2.73
C VAL A 48 -12.97 2.45 1.70
N ALA A 49 -12.83 2.76 0.41
CA ALA A 49 -12.72 1.75 -0.63
C ALA A 49 -11.49 0.85 -0.42
N GLY A 50 -10.34 1.44 -0.09
CA GLY A 50 -9.12 0.72 0.25
C GLY A 50 -9.29 -0.17 1.49
N GLY A 51 -9.93 0.34 2.55
CA GLY A 51 -10.21 -0.42 3.77
C GLY A 51 -11.18 -1.58 3.55
N VAL A 52 -12.24 -1.38 2.74
CA VAL A 52 -13.17 -2.45 2.35
C VAL A 52 -12.45 -3.51 1.53
N TRP A 53 -11.63 -3.11 0.55
CA TRP A 53 -10.86 -4.05 -0.25
C TRP A 53 -9.84 -4.84 0.58
N LEU A 54 -9.13 -4.20 1.51
CA LEU A 54 -8.21 -4.86 2.44
C LEU A 54 -8.92 -5.89 3.33
N SER A 55 -10.11 -5.55 3.84
CA SER A 55 -10.89 -6.43 4.73
C SER A 55 -11.63 -7.56 4.01
N SER A 56 -11.92 -7.42 2.71
CA SER A 56 -12.59 -8.45 1.91
C SER A 56 -11.65 -9.51 1.31
N GLY A 57 -10.35 -9.48 1.63
CA GLY A 57 -9.35 -10.42 1.11
C GLY A 57 -8.33 -9.84 0.14
N GLY A 58 -8.40 -8.53 -0.17
CA GLY A 58 -7.42 -7.87 -1.03
C GLY A 58 -6.00 -7.88 -0.46
N LEU A 59 -5.85 -7.90 0.87
CA LEU A 59 -4.55 -8.09 1.52
C LEU A 59 -3.96 -9.48 1.19
N THR A 60 -4.81 -10.49 1.16
CA THR A 60 -4.45 -11.88 0.89
C THR A 60 -3.97 -12.04 -0.55
N ASP A 61 -4.69 -11.43 -1.50
CA ASP A 61 -4.30 -11.38 -2.91
C ASP A 61 -3.01 -10.60 -3.15
N LEU A 62 -2.82 -9.48 -2.45
CA LEU A 62 -1.59 -8.70 -2.51
C LEU A 62 -0.39 -9.52 -2.01
N MET A 63 -0.53 -10.20 -0.88
CA MET A 63 0.53 -11.05 -0.33
C MET A 63 0.85 -12.23 -1.25
N ASP A 64 -0.18 -12.86 -1.83
CA ASP A 64 0.01 -13.91 -2.82
C ASP A 64 0.75 -13.42 -4.09
N TRP A 65 0.46 -12.20 -4.52
CA TRP A 65 1.15 -11.55 -5.63
C TRP A 65 2.61 -11.26 -5.30
N VAL A 66 2.89 -10.68 -4.13
CA VAL A 66 4.25 -10.37 -3.67
C VAL A 66 5.07 -11.66 -3.57
N ILE A 67 4.55 -12.71 -2.92
CA ILE A 67 5.24 -14.01 -2.82
C ILE A 67 5.51 -14.58 -4.21
N GLY A 68 4.55 -14.48 -5.13
CA GLY A 68 4.73 -14.94 -6.51
C GLY A 68 5.86 -14.20 -7.24
N MET A 69 5.95 -12.88 -7.07
CA MET A 69 7.01 -12.06 -7.67
C MET A 69 8.39 -12.41 -7.08
N THR A 70 8.51 -12.48 -5.75
CA THR A 70 9.77 -12.84 -5.07
C THR A 70 10.23 -14.25 -5.45
N MET A 71 9.31 -15.20 -5.60
CA MET A 71 9.68 -16.55 -6.02
C MET A 71 10.19 -16.60 -7.46
N GLY A 72 9.65 -15.73 -8.34
CA GLY A 72 10.17 -15.53 -9.69
C GLY A 72 11.63 -15.04 -9.69
N GLU A 73 11.96 -14.10 -8.82
CA GLU A 73 13.32 -13.59 -8.64
C GLU A 73 14.26 -14.66 -8.06
N ILE A 74 13.84 -15.35 -7.00
CA ILE A 74 14.63 -16.40 -6.33
C ILE A 74 15.00 -17.53 -7.30
N ARG A 75 14.09 -17.90 -8.21
CA ARG A 75 14.37 -18.90 -9.25
C ARG A 75 15.55 -18.51 -10.15
N GLY A 76 15.73 -17.22 -10.39
CA GLY A 76 16.87 -16.68 -11.14
C GLY A 76 18.18 -16.62 -10.34
N MET A 77 18.10 -16.70 -9.01
CA MET A 77 19.23 -16.54 -8.09
C MET A 77 19.78 -17.86 -7.53
N TYR A 78 19.18 -19.00 -7.87
CA TYR A 78 19.70 -20.30 -7.41
C TYR A 78 21.13 -20.55 -7.89
N THR A 79 22.02 -20.85 -6.95
CA THR A 79 23.38 -21.25 -7.29
C THR A 79 23.39 -22.62 -7.98
N ALA A 80 24.48 -22.92 -8.69
CA ALA A 80 24.64 -24.22 -9.37
C ALA A 80 24.64 -25.42 -8.39
N ALA A 81 24.89 -25.16 -7.10
CA ALA A 81 24.86 -26.16 -6.04
C ALA A 81 23.43 -26.60 -5.66
N VAL A 82 22.40 -25.81 -5.99
CA VAL A 82 21.00 -26.16 -5.68
C VAL A 82 20.48 -27.16 -6.70
N THR A 83 20.22 -28.37 -6.22
CA THR A 83 19.72 -29.47 -7.06
C THR A 83 18.30 -29.19 -7.59
N PRO A 84 17.91 -29.76 -8.74
CA PRO A 84 16.55 -29.61 -9.26
C PRO A 84 15.47 -30.09 -8.27
N ALA A 85 15.77 -31.14 -7.51
CA ALA A 85 14.88 -31.68 -6.49
C ALA A 85 14.64 -30.69 -5.34
N GLN A 86 15.68 -29.98 -4.89
CA GLN A 86 15.55 -28.93 -3.87
C GLN A 86 14.73 -27.75 -4.38
N ARG A 87 14.94 -27.32 -5.64
CA ARG A 87 14.15 -26.25 -6.25
C ARG A 87 12.67 -26.60 -6.30
N GLN A 88 12.34 -27.82 -6.73
CA GLN A 88 10.97 -28.32 -6.74
C GLN A 88 10.35 -28.39 -5.34
N LEU A 89 11.13 -28.77 -4.32
CA LEU A 89 10.65 -28.80 -2.94
C LEU A 89 10.30 -27.39 -2.44
N VAL A 90 11.18 -26.40 -2.67
CA VAL A 90 10.90 -25.00 -2.33
C VAL A 90 9.65 -24.51 -3.07
N ASP A 91 9.58 -24.73 -4.38
CA ASP A 91 8.45 -24.32 -5.21
C ASP A 91 7.13 -24.94 -4.75
N ALA A 92 7.12 -26.24 -4.47
CA ALA A 92 5.93 -26.96 -4.01
C ALA A 92 5.46 -26.45 -2.65
N GLU A 93 6.40 -26.11 -1.77
CA GLU A 93 6.09 -25.68 -0.41
C GLU A 93 5.60 -24.24 -0.37
N VAL A 94 6.24 -23.33 -1.11
CA VAL A 94 5.77 -21.95 -1.27
C VAL A 94 4.39 -21.92 -1.93
N GLU A 95 4.17 -22.74 -2.96
CA GLU A 95 2.85 -22.80 -3.63
C GLU A 95 1.75 -23.33 -2.70
N ARG A 96 2.08 -24.20 -1.75
CA ARG A 96 1.13 -24.62 -0.71
C ARG A 96 0.82 -23.51 0.27
N VAL A 97 1.82 -22.77 0.74
CA VAL A 97 1.60 -21.60 1.60
C VAL A 97 0.71 -20.57 0.89
N ARG A 98 0.93 -20.31 -0.40
CA ARG A 98 0.08 -19.45 -1.22
C ARG A 98 -1.37 -19.94 -1.30
N LYS A 99 -1.59 -21.24 -1.47
CA LYS A 99 -2.94 -21.85 -1.46
C LYS A 99 -3.61 -21.70 -0.11
N ASP A 100 -2.91 -21.99 0.98
CA ASP A 100 -3.45 -21.88 2.34
C ASP A 100 -3.70 -20.41 2.73
N LEU A 101 -2.90 -19.48 2.22
CA LEU A 101 -3.11 -18.05 2.34
C LEU A 101 -4.40 -17.62 1.62
N ARG A 102 -4.57 -17.98 0.34
CA ARG A 102 -5.82 -17.71 -0.42
C ARG A 102 -7.06 -18.33 0.22
N ALA A 103 -6.90 -19.47 0.88
CA ALA A 103 -7.98 -20.12 1.64
C ALA A 103 -8.25 -19.46 3.01
N ASN A 104 -7.59 -18.34 3.34
CA ASN A 104 -7.62 -17.66 4.63
C ASN A 104 -7.29 -18.58 5.83
N ARG A 105 -6.51 -19.65 5.61
CA ARG A 105 -6.10 -20.59 6.66
C ARG A 105 -4.85 -20.14 7.42
N ILE A 106 -4.10 -19.21 6.84
CA ILE A 106 -2.89 -18.63 7.41
C ILE A 106 -3.10 -17.12 7.49
N SER A 107 -2.92 -16.53 8.66
CA SER A 107 -2.95 -15.07 8.82
C SER A 107 -1.67 -14.45 8.27
N ALA A 108 -1.76 -13.30 7.62
CA ALA A 108 -0.60 -12.58 7.07
C ALA A 108 0.54 -12.36 8.10
N ALA A 109 0.22 -12.15 9.37
CA ALA A 109 1.20 -11.99 10.45
C ALA A 109 2.11 -13.23 10.67
N LYS A 110 1.66 -14.42 10.28
CA LYS A 110 2.47 -15.65 10.36
C LYS A 110 3.43 -15.81 9.18
N LEU A 111 3.31 -14.99 8.14
CA LEU A 111 4.22 -15.03 6.98
C LEU A 111 5.53 -14.29 7.24
N ASP A 112 5.60 -13.44 8.26
CA ASP A 112 6.80 -12.68 8.63
C ASP A 112 8.12 -13.49 8.62
N PRO A 113 8.21 -14.70 9.21
CA PRO A 113 9.45 -15.48 9.22
C PRO A 113 9.86 -15.92 7.81
N LEU A 114 8.89 -16.38 7.02
CA LEU A 114 9.10 -16.78 5.63
C LEU A 114 9.53 -15.61 4.76
N LEU A 115 8.88 -14.45 4.90
CA LEU A 115 9.24 -13.25 4.15
C LEU A 115 10.65 -12.75 4.49
N ARG A 116 11.07 -12.86 5.77
CA ARG A 116 12.45 -12.56 6.17
C ARG A 116 13.43 -13.56 5.54
N ALA A 117 13.14 -14.85 5.61
CA ALA A 117 14.00 -15.87 4.99
C ALA A 117 14.15 -15.67 3.48
N LEU A 118 13.06 -15.36 2.77
CA LEU A 118 13.09 -15.06 1.33
C LEU A 118 13.89 -13.78 1.03
N ARG A 119 13.71 -12.73 1.83
CA ARG A 119 14.46 -11.47 1.69
C ARG A 119 15.95 -11.68 1.94
N ASP A 120 16.30 -12.40 3.00
CA ASP A 120 17.69 -12.62 3.39
C ASP A 120 18.41 -13.49 2.34
N ALA A 121 17.74 -14.53 1.81
CA ALA A 121 18.24 -15.32 0.68
C ALA A 121 18.34 -14.51 -0.63
N ALA A 122 17.47 -13.52 -0.83
CA ALA A 122 17.54 -12.62 -1.98
C ALA A 122 18.61 -11.52 -1.83
N ALA A 123 18.99 -11.15 -0.59
CA ALA A 123 19.91 -10.05 -0.32
C ALA A 123 21.29 -10.30 -0.93
N ASP A 124 21.78 -11.53 -0.86
CA ASP A 124 23.09 -11.92 -1.41
C ASP A 124 23.03 -12.31 -2.89
N SER A 125 21.86 -12.16 -3.53
CA SER A 125 21.60 -12.49 -4.96
C SER A 125 21.97 -13.92 -5.36
N LYS A 126 22.16 -14.80 -4.39
CA LYS A 126 22.59 -16.18 -4.53
C LYS A 126 21.86 -16.98 -3.49
N VAL A 127 21.07 -17.94 -3.94
CA VAL A 127 20.34 -18.84 -3.05
C VAL A 127 21.08 -20.17 -3.00
N ASP A 128 21.63 -20.48 -1.84
CA ASP A 128 22.39 -21.69 -1.56
C ASP A 128 21.49 -22.82 -1.01
N PRO A 129 21.97 -24.08 -1.02
CA PRO A 129 21.17 -25.23 -0.56
C PRO A 129 20.74 -25.15 0.91
N ALA A 130 21.51 -24.45 1.74
CA ALA A 130 21.16 -24.20 3.15
C ALA A 130 19.98 -23.23 3.27
N GLU A 131 19.98 -22.15 2.48
CA GLU A 131 18.91 -21.15 2.47
C GLU A 131 17.63 -21.71 1.87
N ALA A 132 17.74 -22.52 0.81
CA ALA A 132 16.61 -23.27 0.25
C ALA A 132 15.95 -24.17 1.31
N GLN A 133 16.74 -24.81 2.19
CA GLN A 133 16.21 -25.59 3.30
C GLN A 133 15.56 -24.72 4.37
N THR A 134 16.14 -23.57 4.71
CA THR A 134 15.54 -22.61 5.63
C THR A 134 14.18 -22.14 5.14
N ILE A 135 14.04 -21.80 3.85
CA ILE A 135 12.77 -21.41 3.24
C ILE A 135 11.73 -22.53 3.38
N VAL A 136 12.12 -23.79 3.10
CA VAL A 136 11.23 -24.96 3.26
C VAL A 136 10.82 -25.17 4.71
N ALA A 137 11.75 -25.02 5.66
CA ALA A 137 11.48 -25.20 7.08
C ALA A 137 10.50 -24.15 7.61
N GLU A 138 10.70 -22.88 7.27
CA GLU A 138 9.80 -21.79 7.67
C GLU A 138 8.43 -21.93 7.00
N ALA A 139 8.38 -22.27 5.71
CA ALA A 139 7.14 -22.54 5.01
C ALA A 139 6.37 -23.73 5.64
N HIS A 140 7.08 -24.75 6.11
CA HIS A 140 6.49 -25.86 6.84
C HIS A 140 5.95 -25.45 8.21
N ALA A 141 6.69 -24.62 8.95
CA ALA A 141 6.34 -24.18 10.31
C ALA A 141 5.07 -23.31 10.36
N ILE A 142 4.79 -22.57 9.29
CA ILE A 142 3.63 -21.67 9.18
C ILE A 142 2.33 -22.44 8.92
N ARG A 143 2.41 -23.71 8.52
CA ARG A 143 1.24 -24.51 8.18
C ARG A 143 0.24 -24.57 9.35
N PRO A 144 -1.07 -24.44 9.07
CA PRO A 144 -2.09 -24.77 10.05
C PRO A 144 -2.00 -26.27 10.35
N GLN A 145 -1.86 -26.64 11.63
CA GLN A 145 -1.93 -28.05 12.03
C GLN A 145 -3.30 -28.61 11.61
N PRO A 146 -3.37 -29.83 11.04
CA PRO A 146 -4.65 -30.46 10.77
C PRO A 146 -5.40 -30.58 12.10
N ALA A 147 -6.58 -29.99 12.18
CA ALA A 147 -7.48 -30.22 13.30
C ALA A 147 -7.83 -31.71 13.31
N HIS A 148 -7.43 -32.41 14.37
CA HIS A 148 -7.86 -33.77 14.67
C HIS A 148 -9.35 -33.81 15.02
#